data_AF-A0A126T8U6-F1
#
_entry.id   AF-A0A126T8U6-F1
#
_cell.length_a   1.000
_cell.length_b   1.000
_cell.length_c   1.000
_cell.angle_alpha   90.00
_cell.angle_beta   90.00
_cell.angle_gamma   90.00
#
_symmetry.space_group_name_H-M   'P 1'
#
loop_
_entity.id
_entity.type
_entity.pdbx_description
1 polymer ?
#
loop_
_entity_poly.entity_id
_entity_poly.type
_entity_poly.pdbx_seq_one_letter_code
_entity_poly.pdbx_strand_id
1 'polypeptide(L)'
;MAESNHNPTIVAAIIGVIGSISVAIISNWDKLTGQQKIADSTLTQPIAKTAYPPLDKEKPEVIPPTPLIDISGDWYNPAAPTAGGTHIEQQNDSFQFQGWGMLAQGIGYTSKGSGNLIAQTLTYDYTAQYQNGWVSKGNCTGTVTPNGEKITATCTDTIMGTYVSAGVRQ
;
A
#
# COMPACT_ATOMS: atom_id res chain seq x y z
N MET A 1 -45.83 11.06 -21.99
CA MET A 1 -44.80 11.74 -22.79
C MET A 1 -44.12 12.74 -21.85
N ALA A 2 -42.85 12.69 -21.48
CA ALA A 2 -41.75 11.76 -21.69
C ALA A 2 -40.88 11.82 -20.41
N GLU A 3 -40.27 10.69 -20.05
CA GLU A 3 -39.26 10.62 -19.00
C GLU A 3 -38.04 11.45 -19.41
N SER A 4 -37.41 12.11 -18.44
CA SER A 4 -36.06 12.65 -18.60
C SER A 4 -35.21 12.13 -17.45
N ASN A 5 -34.77 10.88 -17.59
CA ASN A 5 -33.72 10.27 -16.78
C ASN A 5 -32.40 10.97 -17.09
N HIS A 6 -32.08 12.03 -16.35
CA HIS A 6 -30.72 12.56 -16.34
C HIS A 6 -29.91 11.79 -15.30
N ASN A 7 -29.22 10.75 -15.75
CA ASN A 7 -28.06 10.21 -15.04
C ASN A 7 -27.01 11.33 -14.93
N PRO A 8 -26.64 11.81 -13.72
CA PRO A 8 -25.48 12.68 -13.61
C PRO A 8 -24.24 11.84 -13.88
N THR A 9 -23.67 12.01 -15.06
CA THR A 9 -22.33 11.54 -15.41
C THR A 9 -21.37 12.07 -14.35
N ILE A 10 -20.88 11.19 -13.48
CA ILE A 10 -19.83 11.48 -12.50
C ILE A 10 -18.55 11.72 -13.31
N VAL A 11 -18.28 12.99 -13.62
CA VAL A 11 -17.00 13.41 -14.19
C VAL A 11 -16.01 13.40 -13.04
N ALA A 12 -15.38 12.24 -12.84
CA ALA A 12 -14.18 12.14 -12.02
C ALA A 12 -13.08 12.96 -12.69
N ALA A 13 -12.69 14.07 -12.07
CA ALA A 13 -11.55 14.85 -12.49
C ALA A 13 -10.27 14.03 -12.20
N ILE A 14 -9.84 13.26 -13.19
CA ILE A 14 -8.52 12.59 -13.20
C ILE A 14 -7.49 13.70 -13.41
N ILE A 15 -6.76 14.06 -12.36
CA ILE A 15 -5.67 15.05 -12.43
C ILE A 15 -4.42 14.47 -11.76
N GLY A 16 -3.38 14.25 -12.58
CA GLY A 16 -1.97 14.34 -12.15
C GLY A 16 -1.17 13.04 -12.02
N VAL A 17 -0.84 12.39 -13.14
CA VAL A 17 0.21 11.35 -13.23
C VAL A 17 1.57 12.02 -13.42
N ILE A 18 2.40 12.11 -12.37
CA ILE A 18 3.89 12.27 -12.42
C ILE A 18 4.42 11.85 -11.03
N GLY A 19 5.42 10.99 -10.80
CA GLY A 19 6.29 10.19 -11.65
C GLY A 19 6.97 9.11 -10.78
N SER A 20 7.07 7.90 -11.32
CA SER A 20 7.74 6.76 -10.69
C SER A 20 9.26 6.95 -10.71
N ILE A 21 9.88 7.03 -9.53
CA ILE A 21 11.32 6.80 -9.40
C ILE A 21 11.55 5.29 -9.37
N SER A 22 12.39 4.84 -10.29
CA SER A 22 12.79 3.46 -10.55
C SER A 22 13.32 2.73 -9.31
N VAL A 23 12.86 1.49 -9.09
CA VAL A 23 13.67 0.46 -8.44
C VAL A 23 13.75 -0.72 -9.39
N ALA A 24 14.98 -1.09 -9.74
CA ALA A 24 15.31 -2.20 -10.61
C ALA A 24 14.77 -3.51 -10.03
N ILE A 25 13.91 -4.21 -10.77
CA ILE A 25 13.63 -5.62 -10.50
C ILE A 25 14.75 -6.42 -11.17
N ILE A 26 15.83 -6.66 -10.44
CA ILE A 26 16.69 -7.81 -10.74
C ILE A 26 16.18 -8.93 -9.84
N SER A 27 15.44 -9.86 -10.42
CA SER A 27 15.19 -11.16 -9.80
C SER A 27 15.22 -12.19 -10.92
N ASN A 28 16.44 -12.61 -11.23
CA ASN A 28 16.74 -13.79 -12.04
C ASN A 28 16.19 -15.01 -11.29
N TRP A 29 14.95 -15.39 -11.60
CA TRP A 29 14.41 -16.69 -11.22
C TRP A 29 14.89 -17.71 -12.24
N ASP A 30 15.90 -18.41 -11.75
CA ASP A 30 16.50 -19.62 -12.24
C ASP A 30 15.53 -20.55 -12.97
N LYS A 31 16.06 -21.19 -14.01
CA LYS A 31 15.40 -22.19 -14.85
C LYS A 31 15.07 -23.44 -14.03
N LEU A 32 14.00 -23.38 -13.23
CA LEU A 32 13.35 -24.55 -12.65
C LEU A 32 12.29 -25.09 -13.64
N THR A 33 12.73 -25.60 -14.77
CA THR A 33 11.96 -26.58 -15.55
C THR A 33 12.88 -27.73 -15.93
N GLY A 34 12.66 -28.86 -15.28
CA GLY A 34 13.49 -30.04 -15.39
C GLY A 34 13.53 -30.61 -16.79
N GLN A 35 14.72 -31.05 -17.19
CA GLN A 35 14.85 -32.17 -18.10
C GLN A 35 15.35 -33.38 -17.31
N GLN A 36 14.42 -34.30 -17.06
CA GLN A 36 14.73 -35.65 -16.64
C GLN A 36 15.25 -36.39 -17.88
N LYS A 37 16.53 -36.77 -17.88
CA LYS A 37 17.08 -37.72 -18.84
C LYS A 37 17.86 -38.78 -18.07
N ILE A 38 17.31 -39.99 -18.07
CA ILE A 38 17.89 -41.20 -17.52
C ILE A 38 19.11 -41.58 -18.39
N ALA A 39 20.23 -41.91 -17.75
CA ALA A 39 21.23 -42.82 -18.28
C ALA A 39 21.99 -43.48 -17.13
N ASP A 40 21.87 -44.81 -17.05
CA ASP A 40 22.67 -45.71 -16.24
C ASP A 40 24.16 -45.57 -16.57
N SER A 41 25.02 -45.60 -15.53
CA SER A 41 26.31 -46.31 -15.57
C SER A 41 26.97 -46.33 -14.20
N THR A 42 26.97 -47.53 -13.61
CA THR A 42 27.83 -47.97 -12.52
C THR A 42 29.29 -47.86 -12.94
N LEU A 43 30.10 -47.07 -12.24
CA LEU A 43 31.56 -47.25 -12.19
C LEU A 43 32.07 -46.78 -10.82
N THR A 44 32.61 -47.74 -10.06
CA THR A 44 33.25 -47.58 -8.77
C THR A 44 34.42 -46.60 -8.86
N GLN A 45 34.37 -45.50 -8.10
CA GLN A 45 35.51 -44.60 -7.88
C GLN A 45 36.00 -44.67 -6.42
N PRO A 46 37.31 -44.58 -6.18
CA PRO A 46 37.90 -44.67 -4.86
C PRO A 46 37.51 -43.44 -4.01
N ILE A 47 37.17 -43.70 -2.75
CA ILE A 47 36.79 -42.67 -1.76
C ILE A 47 38.01 -41.78 -1.49
N ALA A 48 38.09 -40.65 -2.19
CA ALA A 48 38.98 -39.57 -1.82
C ALA A 48 38.48 -38.99 -0.49
N LYS A 49 39.29 -39.13 0.56
CA LYS A 49 39.02 -38.60 1.89
C LYS A 49 39.19 -37.08 1.86
N THR A 50 38.15 -36.37 1.44
CA THR A 50 38.07 -34.91 1.58
C THR A 50 37.95 -34.57 3.06
N ALA A 51 39.01 -33.98 3.62
CA ALA A 51 38.93 -33.30 4.90
C ALA A 51 37.92 -32.15 4.77
N TYR A 52 36.81 -32.23 5.51
CA TYR A 52 35.89 -31.11 5.63
C TYR A 52 36.62 -29.95 6.30
N PRO A 53 36.60 -28.72 5.74
CA PRO A 53 37.01 -27.55 6.49
C PRO A 53 36.10 -27.41 7.73
N PRO A 54 36.60 -26.87 8.85
CA PRO A 54 35.77 -26.66 10.03
C PRO A 54 34.56 -25.79 9.66
N LEU A 55 33.37 -26.23 10.04
CA LEU A 55 32.18 -25.37 10.06
C LEU A 55 32.45 -24.29 11.10
N ASP A 56 32.96 -23.14 10.66
CA ASP A 56 32.89 -21.93 11.45
C ASP A 56 31.40 -21.68 11.73
N LYS A 57 31.04 -21.75 13.01
CA LYS A 57 29.72 -21.37 13.50
C LYS A 57 29.60 -19.87 13.30
N GLU A 58 29.20 -19.46 12.11
CA GLU A 58 28.86 -18.08 11.81
C GLU A 58 27.74 -17.68 12.78
N LYS A 59 28.11 -16.80 13.72
CA LYS A 59 27.19 -16.23 14.71
C LYS A 59 26.02 -15.64 13.92
N PRO A 60 24.76 -16.00 14.22
CA PRO A 60 23.62 -15.41 13.52
C PRO A 60 23.73 -13.89 13.54
N GLU A 61 23.81 -13.29 12.37
CA GLU A 61 23.78 -11.85 12.22
C GLU A 61 22.44 -11.37 12.75
N VAL A 62 22.47 -10.63 13.87
CA VAL A 62 21.26 -10.06 14.45
C VAL A 62 20.87 -8.89 13.55
N ILE A 63 19.97 -9.14 12.61
CA ILE A 63 19.39 -8.08 11.77
C ILE A 63 18.65 -7.13 12.72
N PRO A 64 19.03 -5.84 12.80
CA PRO A 64 18.31 -4.89 13.63
C PRO A 64 16.86 -4.77 13.12
N PRO A 65 15.87 -4.64 14.02
CA PRO A 65 14.50 -4.43 13.60
C PRO A 65 14.41 -3.18 12.72
N THR A 66 13.70 -3.28 11.60
CA THR A 66 13.44 -2.14 10.73
C THR A 66 12.77 -1.05 11.56
N PRO A 67 13.24 0.22 11.51
CA PRO A 67 12.61 1.29 12.26
C PRO A 67 11.14 1.41 11.86
N LEU A 68 10.26 1.39 12.87
CA LEU A 68 8.83 1.58 12.67
C LEU A 68 8.60 3.00 12.15
N ILE A 69 7.95 3.12 10.99
CA ILE A 69 7.49 4.42 10.50
C ILE A 69 6.21 4.75 11.27
N ASP A 70 6.27 5.83 12.04
CA ASP A 70 5.11 6.35 12.76
C ASP A 70 4.32 7.32 11.88
N ILE A 71 3.04 7.02 11.70
CA ILE A 71 2.05 7.84 10.97
C ILE A 71 0.92 8.34 11.88
N SER A 72 1.02 8.16 13.19
CA SER A 72 -0.02 8.61 14.14
C SER A 72 -0.22 10.13 14.10
N GLY A 73 -1.40 10.61 14.49
CA GLY A 73 -1.70 12.03 14.61
C GLY A 73 -2.55 12.57 13.45
N ASP A 74 -2.51 13.89 13.30
CA ASP A 74 -3.39 14.62 12.40
C ASP A 74 -2.74 14.87 11.03
N TRP A 75 -3.55 14.68 9.99
CA TRP A 75 -3.15 14.77 8.60
C TRP A 75 -4.11 15.67 7.83
N TYR A 76 -3.57 16.40 6.85
CA TYR A 76 -4.38 17.21 5.94
C TYR A 76 -3.96 16.96 4.49
N ASN A 77 -4.91 17.13 3.57
CA ASN A 77 -4.65 17.02 2.14
C ASN A 77 -4.44 18.42 1.53
N PRO A 78 -3.20 18.83 1.19
CA PRO A 78 -2.95 20.15 0.60
C PRO A 78 -3.57 20.32 -0.79
N ALA A 79 -3.80 19.22 -1.53
CA ALA A 79 -4.42 19.26 -2.85
C ALA A 79 -5.95 19.37 -2.80
N ALA A 80 -6.55 19.10 -1.63
CA ALA A 80 -7.98 19.21 -1.40
C ALA A 80 -8.23 19.91 -0.04
N PRO A 81 -8.06 21.23 0.05
CA PRO A 81 -8.14 21.96 1.32
C PRO A 81 -9.53 21.89 1.97
N THR A 82 -10.58 21.60 1.20
CA THR A 82 -11.93 21.35 1.73
C THR A 82 -12.07 19.95 2.35
N ALA A 83 -11.15 19.02 2.09
CA ALA A 83 -11.16 17.65 2.61
C ALA A 83 -10.86 17.55 4.12
N GLY A 84 -10.86 18.70 4.83
CA GLY A 84 -10.74 18.79 6.28
C GLY A 84 -9.46 18.15 6.80
N GLY A 85 -9.60 17.06 7.54
CA GLY A 85 -8.49 16.38 8.17
C GLY A 85 -8.73 14.88 8.37
N THR A 86 -7.67 14.18 8.74
CA THR A 86 -7.70 12.76 9.13
C THR A 86 -6.86 12.57 10.37
N HIS A 87 -7.43 11.91 11.38
CA HIS A 87 -6.71 11.48 12.57
C HIS A 87 -6.36 10.00 12.44
N ILE A 88 -5.09 9.64 12.65
CA ILE A 88 -4.59 8.26 12.58
C ILE A 88 -4.09 7.83 13.95
N GLU A 89 -4.50 6.64 14.38
CA GLU A 89 -3.95 5.94 15.55
C GLU A 89 -3.22 4.68 15.05
N GLN A 90 -1.92 4.61 15.27
CA GLN A 90 -1.10 3.46 14.87
C GLN A 90 -0.68 2.60 16.07
N GLN A 91 -0.73 1.30 15.89
CA GLN A 91 -0.21 0.29 16.81
C GLN A 91 0.61 -0.72 16.02
N ASN A 92 1.94 -0.59 16.10
CA ASN A 92 2.89 -1.34 15.28
C ASN A 92 2.59 -1.15 13.77
N ASP A 93 2.47 -2.24 13.02
CA ASP A 93 2.18 -2.22 11.59
C ASP A 93 0.69 -2.00 11.29
N SER A 94 -0.19 -1.93 12.28
CA SER A 94 -1.63 -1.72 12.06
C SER A 94 -2.06 -0.32 12.47
N PHE A 95 -3.08 0.23 11.83
CA PHE A 95 -3.63 1.53 12.19
C PHE A 95 -5.15 1.60 12.00
N GLN A 96 -5.77 2.54 12.70
CA GLN A 96 -7.14 2.97 12.47
C GLN A 96 -7.15 4.46 12.21
N PHE A 97 -8.18 4.94 11.51
CA PHE A 97 -8.31 6.37 11.25
C PHE A 97 -9.76 6.82 11.18
N GLN A 98 -9.93 8.11 11.38
CA GLN A 98 -11.18 8.84 11.16
C GLN A 98 -10.87 10.11 10.36
N GLY A 99 -11.67 10.37 9.33
CA GLY A 99 -11.53 11.55 8.47
C GLY A 99 -12.83 12.34 8.38
N TRP A 100 -12.72 13.60 8.02
CA TRP A 100 -13.86 14.49 7.81
C TRP A 100 -13.50 15.58 6.82
N GLY A 101 -14.48 16.06 6.06
CA GLY A 101 -14.26 17.14 5.12
C GLY A 101 -15.51 17.48 4.31
N MET A 102 -15.29 18.23 3.24
CA MET A 102 -16.30 18.54 2.23
C MET A 102 -15.78 18.20 0.84
N LEU A 103 -16.62 17.53 0.06
CA LEU A 103 -16.43 17.38 -1.37
C LEU A 103 -16.47 18.75 -2.06
N ALA A 104 -15.93 18.83 -3.28
CA ALA A 104 -15.91 20.06 -4.06
C ALA A 104 -17.32 20.65 -4.31
N GLN A 105 -18.36 19.81 -4.29
CA GLN A 105 -19.76 20.20 -4.43
C GLN A 105 -20.38 20.75 -3.12
N GLY A 106 -19.60 20.88 -2.05
CA GLY A 106 -20.07 21.36 -0.74
C GLY A 106 -20.78 20.30 0.10
N ILE A 107 -20.71 19.03 -0.28
CA ILE A 107 -21.28 17.92 0.49
C ILE A 107 -20.27 17.50 1.55
N GLY A 108 -20.61 17.67 2.82
CA GLY A 108 -19.80 17.17 3.92
C GLY A 108 -19.75 15.64 3.97
N TYR A 109 -18.64 15.10 4.45
CA TYR A 109 -18.48 13.68 4.70
C TYR A 109 -17.69 13.42 5.98
N THR A 110 -17.91 12.24 6.54
CA THR A 110 -17.01 11.62 7.51
C THR A 110 -16.58 10.26 6.98
N SER A 111 -15.38 9.82 7.33
CA SER A 111 -14.87 8.51 6.96
C SER A 111 -14.20 7.84 8.14
N LYS A 112 -14.14 6.52 8.11
CA LYS A 112 -13.37 5.73 9.06
C LYS A 112 -12.86 4.47 8.40
N GLY A 113 -11.73 3.97 8.86
CA GLY A 113 -11.11 2.80 8.29
C GLY A 113 -9.99 2.25 9.15
N SER A 114 -9.38 1.19 8.64
CA SER A 114 -8.24 0.54 9.26
C SER A 114 -7.37 -0.10 8.20
N GLY A 115 -6.10 -0.28 8.52
CA GLY A 115 -5.14 -0.83 7.58
C GLY A 115 -3.84 -1.27 8.21
N ASN A 116 -2.87 -1.54 7.34
CA ASN A 116 -1.52 -1.89 7.72
C ASN A 116 -0.48 -1.03 6.97
N LEU A 117 0.61 -0.72 7.67
CA LEU A 117 1.82 -0.11 7.17
C LEU A 117 2.97 -1.11 7.36
N ILE A 118 3.42 -1.71 6.27
CA ILE A 118 4.56 -2.64 6.28
C ILE A 118 5.70 -1.98 5.53
N ALA A 119 6.80 -1.73 6.24
CA ALA A 119 7.87 -0.85 5.79
C ALA A 119 7.31 0.53 5.37
N GLN A 120 7.21 0.80 4.07
CA GLN A 120 6.65 2.04 3.53
C GLN A 120 5.34 1.82 2.78
N THR A 121 4.85 0.59 2.69
CA THR A 121 3.65 0.25 1.93
C THR A 121 2.44 0.29 2.84
N LEU A 122 1.46 1.09 2.45
CA LEU A 122 0.24 1.33 3.19
C LEU A 122 -0.94 0.69 2.46
N THR A 123 -1.75 -0.09 3.16
CA THR A 123 -2.98 -0.70 2.64
C THR A 123 -4.10 -0.51 3.65
N TYR A 124 -5.29 -0.10 3.21
CA TYR A 124 -6.42 0.09 4.12
C TYR A 124 -7.76 0.01 3.42
N ASP A 125 -8.78 -0.33 4.19
CA ASP A 125 -10.18 -0.24 3.81
C ASP A 125 -10.87 0.87 4.61
N TYR A 126 -11.89 1.48 4.02
CA TYR A 126 -12.67 2.52 4.69
C TYR A 126 -14.14 2.51 4.29
N THR A 127 -14.94 3.18 5.11
CA THR A 127 -16.33 3.54 4.83
C THR A 127 -16.48 5.05 5.00
N ALA A 128 -17.15 5.72 4.06
CA ALA A 128 -17.50 7.13 4.18
C ALA A 128 -19.02 7.32 4.24
N GLN A 129 -19.47 8.25 5.07
CA GLN A 129 -20.85 8.71 5.17
C GLN A 129 -20.93 10.16 4.72
N TYR A 130 -21.87 10.45 3.83
CA TYR A 130 -22.07 11.76 3.26
C TYR A 130 -23.32 12.42 3.86
N GLN A 131 -23.31 13.75 3.96
CA GLN A 131 -24.44 14.52 4.50
C GLN A 131 -25.77 14.30 3.76
N ASN A 132 -25.71 13.92 2.48
CA ASN A 132 -26.88 13.60 1.67
C ASN A 132 -27.41 12.16 1.90
N GLY A 133 -26.87 11.44 2.88
CA GLY A 133 -27.29 10.09 3.25
C GLY A 133 -26.60 8.98 2.45
N TRP A 134 -25.72 9.31 1.50
CA TRP A 134 -24.95 8.29 0.80
C TRP A 134 -23.91 7.65 1.71
N VAL A 135 -23.59 6.39 1.41
CA VAL A 135 -22.51 5.65 2.06
C VAL A 135 -21.65 5.02 0.99
N SER A 136 -20.35 5.31 1.00
CA SER A 136 -19.40 4.62 0.15
C SER A 136 -18.49 3.71 0.96
N LYS A 137 -17.90 2.74 0.26
CA LYS A 137 -16.82 1.91 0.78
C LYS A 137 -15.69 1.94 -0.23
N GLY A 138 -14.47 1.86 0.26
CA GLY A 138 -13.32 1.80 -0.62
C GLY A 138 -12.12 1.12 0.01
N ASN A 139 -11.19 0.77 -0.86
CA ASN A 139 -9.90 0.19 -0.50
C ASN A 139 -8.79 1.04 -1.13
N CYS A 140 -7.68 1.16 -0.43
CA CYS A 140 -6.58 2.00 -0.85
C CYS A 140 -5.24 1.28 -0.70
N THR A 141 -4.32 1.59 -1.60
CA THR A 141 -2.93 1.14 -1.53
C THR A 141 -2.01 2.32 -1.85
N GLY A 142 -0.96 2.48 -1.08
CA GLY A 142 -0.13 3.67 -1.12
C GLY A 142 1.23 3.48 -0.47
N THR A 143 1.92 4.60 -0.32
CA THR A 143 3.23 4.68 0.31
C THR A 143 3.32 5.80 1.33
N VAL A 144 4.27 5.65 2.25
CA VAL A 144 4.64 6.64 3.27
C VAL A 144 6.11 7.01 3.09
N THR A 145 6.46 8.28 3.26
CA THR A 145 7.87 8.68 3.28
C THR A 145 8.61 8.05 4.47
N PRO A 146 9.95 7.84 4.38
CA PRO A 146 10.72 7.21 5.45
C PRO A 146 10.60 7.88 6.83
N ASN A 147 10.31 9.18 6.84
CA ASN A 147 10.13 9.98 8.05
C ASN A 147 8.68 10.08 8.54
N GLY A 148 7.72 9.43 7.87
CA GLY A 148 6.31 9.44 8.30
C GLY A 148 5.59 10.78 8.09
N GLU A 149 6.11 11.67 7.25
CA GLU A 149 5.53 13.03 7.08
C GLU A 149 4.56 13.15 5.89
N LYS A 150 4.64 12.24 4.91
CA LYS A 150 3.78 12.27 3.71
C LYS A 150 3.23 10.89 3.41
N ILE A 151 1.94 10.85 3.06
CA ILE A 151 1.22 9.67 2.60
C ILE A 151 0.67 9.96 1.21
N THR A 152 0.80 9.00 0.29
CA THR A 152 0.10 9.02 -1.00
C THR A 152 -0.52 7.66 -1.23
N ALA A 153 -1.81 7.61 -1.56
CA ALA A 153 -2.51 6.37 -1.82
C ALA A 153 -3.43 6.49 -3.03
N THR A 154 -3.56 5.40 -3.79
CA THR A 154 -4.62 5.24 -4.79
C THR A 154 -5.76 4.47 -4.15
N CYS A 155 -6.95 5.02 -4.23
CA CYS A 155 -8.17 4.47 -3.64
C CYS A 155 -9.15 4.08 -4.74
N THR A 156 -9.90 3.00 -4.52
CA THR A 156 -11.07 2.65 -5.32
C THR A 156 -12.29 2.66 -4.42
N ASP A 157 -13.31 3.42 -4.80
CA ASP A 157 -14.52 3.69 -4.01
C ASP A 157 -15.78 3.36 -4.79
N THR A 158 -16.80 2.86 -4.10
CA THR A 158 -18.08 2.45 -4.71
C THR A 158 -18.88 3.59 -5.34
N ILE A 159 -18.64 4.84 -4.96
CA ILE A 159 -19.33 6.04 -5.46
C ILE A 159 -18.39 6.93 -6.27
N MET A 160 -17.18 7.18 -5.76
CA MET A 160 -16.23 8.11 -6.40
C MET A 160 -15.35 7.46 -7.47
N GLY A 161 -15.38 6.13 -7.59
CA GLY A 161 -14.48 5.40 -8.48
C GLY A 161 -13.04 5.43 -7.98
N THR A 162 -12.08 5.46 -8.90
CA THR A 162 -10.65 5.50 -8.55
C THR A 162 -10.13 6.92 -8.45
N TYR A 163 -9.43 7.23 -7.35
CA TYR A 163 -8.84 8.55 -7.11
C TYR A 163 -7.55 8.44 -6.30
N VAL A 164 -6.77 9.52 -6.29
CA VAL A 164 -5.54 9.63 -5.48
C VAL A 164 -5.82 10.45 -4.23
N SER A 165 -5.42 9.94 -3.08
CA SER A 165 -5.38 10.62 -1.81
C SER A 165 -3.93 10.99 -1.48
N ALA A 166 -3.73 12.21 -0.99
CA ALA A 166 -2.45 12.68 -0.48
C ALA A 166 -2.65 13.29 0.91
N GLY A 167 -1.69 13.07 1.80
CA GLY A 167 -1.70 13.61 3.15
C GLY A 167 -0.32 14.12 3.52
N VAL A 168 -0.30 15.25 4.22
CA VAL A 168 0.87 15.77 4.93
C VAL A 168 0.52 15.86 6.41
N ARG A 169 1.45 15.45 7.27
CA ARG A 169 1.30 15.54 8.73
C ARG A 169 1.21 17.01 9.17
N GLN A 170 0.34 17.30 10.13
CA GLN A 170 0.18 18.63 10.75
C GLN A 170 1.18 18.87 11.87
#